data_AF-A0A7X8HK61-F1
#
_entry.id   AF-A0A7X8HK61-F1
#
_cell.length_a   1.000
_cell.length_b   1.000
_cell.length_c   1.000
_cell.angle_alpha   90.00
_cell.angle_beta   90.00
_cell.angle_gamma   90.00
#
_symmetry.space_group_name_H-M   'P 1'
#
loop_
_entity.id
_entity.type
_entity.pdbx_description
1 polymer ?
#
loop_
_entity_poly.entity_id
_entity_poly.type
_entity_poly.pdbx_seq_one_letter_code
_entity_poly.pdbx_strand_id
1 'polypeptide(L)'
;MVSLRVPATTANLGPGFDCLGCALNMYARFTFEQIAEGLNITGCPPEYRNTNNLVYKAFVAACTTWGVAVPGLSVNIDSPIPPSRGLGSSAALIVAGVAAASILNGLQKNKQDILEVATKIEGHPDNVAPAIFGGLCVSILKGEKVYTASAPITDSIRFLALVPDFALSTQKSRAVLPDTITRQDGVYNVGHAALLLRALETGECALLSLAMSDKLHQPYRFPLIKGSKEITRIAKEQGADGFCLSGAGPTFLCLYHEKDFPQRMAKAMQEISGNWQLMELEVDRNGLTLLS
;
A
#
# COMPACT_ATOMS: atom_id res chain seq x y z
N MET A 1 -3.28 -6.30 26.97
CA MET A 1 -2.73 -5.29 26.03
C MET A 1 -2.05 -6.03 24.91
N VAL A 2 -2.14 -5.53 23.68
CA VAL A 2 -1.52 -6.09 22.47
C VAL A 2 -0.90 -4.96 21.66
N SER A 3 0.36 -5.12 21.24
CA SER A 3 1.04 -4.15 20.37
C SER A 3 1.36 -4.76 19.01
N LEU A 4 0.90 -4.12 17.95
CA LEU A 4 1.10 -4.56 16.56
C LEU A 4 1.95 -3.56 15.80
N ARG A 5 2.73 -4.06 14.84
CA ARG A 5 3.42 -3.27 13.82
C ARG A 5 2.94 -3.72 12.45
N VAL A 6 2.55 -2.77 11.60
CA VAL A 6 2.12 -3.02 10.22
C VAL A 6 2.92 -2.13 9.28
N PRO A 7 3.54 -2.65 8.21
CA PRO A 7 4.28 -1.85 7.26
C PRO A 7 3.33 -1.02 6.37
N ALA A 8 3.85 0.08 5.83
CA ALA A 8 3.31 0.74 4.66
C ALA A 8 3.37 -0.21 3.46
N THR A 9 2.53 0.05 2.47
CA THR A 9 2.52 -0.74 1.25
C THR A 9 2.40 0.15 0.04
N THR A 10 2.95 -0.32 -1.08
CA THR A 10 2.65 0.21 -2.40
C THR A 10 1.92 -0.85 -3.20
N ALA A 11 1.03 -0.42 -4.07
CA ALA A 11 0.22 -1.29 -4.90
C ALA A 11 0.33 -0.92 -6.39
N ASN A 12 -0.19 -1.79 -7.23
CA ASN A 12 -0.15 -1.77 -8.69
C ASN A 12 1.25 -1.97 -9.28
N LEU A 13 2.26 -1.23 -8.81
CA LEU A 13 3.64 -1.29 -9.34
C LEU A 13 3.66 -1.18 -10.87
N GLY A 14 2.99 -0.15 -11.43
CA GLY A 14 2.82 -0.02 -12.88
C GLY A 14 1.70 -0.93 -13.40
N PRO A 15 1.97 -1.90 -14.30
CA PRO A 15 0.94 -2.73 -14.95
C PRO A 15 0.22 -3.72 -14.02
N GLY A 16 0.66 -3.94 -12.79
CA GLY A 16 0.07 -4.91 -11.86
C GLY A 16 -1.24 -4.48 -11.19
N PHE A 17 -2.10 -3.74 -11.91
CA PHE A 17 -3.29 -3.08 -11.39
C PHE A 17 -4.21 -4.02 -10.57
N ASP A 18 -4.54 -3.62 -9.34
CA ASP A 18 -5.36 -4.35 -8.34
C ASP A 18 -4.85 -5.78 -8.00
N CYS A 19 -3.65 -6.17 -8.46
CA CYS A 19 -3.11 -7.53 -8.30
C CYS A 19 -1.76 -7.57 -7.58
N LEU A 20 -0.87 -6.61 -7.84
CA LEU A 20 0.46 -6.56 -7.26
C LEU A 20 0.54 -5.54 -6.13
N GLY A 21 1.25 -5.89 -5.06
CA GLY A 21 1.69 -4.90 -4.08
C GLY A 21 2.86 -5.39 -3.25
N CYS A 22 3.57 -4.43 -2.65
CA CYS A 22 4.80 -4.68 -1.91
C CYS A 22 4.77 -3.95 -0.57
N ALA A 23 5.25 -4.62 0.48
CA ALA A 23 5.45 -4.00 1.78
C ALA A 23 6.74 -3.18 1.81
N LEU A 24 6.67 -2.04 2.49
CA LEU A 24 7.74 -1.05 2.59
C LEU A 24 8.14 -0.88 4.06
N ASN A 25 9.43 -0.67 4.32
CA ASN A 25 10.02 -0.55 5.67
C ASN A 25 9.68 0.75 6.43
N MET A 26 8.47 1.27 6.27
CA MET A 26 7.87 2.34 7.07
C MET A 26 6.73 1.73 7.87
N TYR A 27 6.66 1.95 9.18
CA TYR A 27 5.79 1.15 10.04
C TYR A 27 4.81 2.00 10.84
N ALA A 28 3.53 1.63 10.78
CA ALA A 28 2.55 2.05 11.78
C ALA A 28 2.55 1.07 12.97
N ARG A 29 2.43 1.61 14.17
CA ARG A 29 2.35 0.89 15.43
C ARG A 29 1.01 1.15 16.09
N PHE A 30 0.44 0.10 16.66
CA PHE A 30 -0.87 0.13 17.26
C PHE A 30 -0.81 -0.58 18.60
N THR A 31 -1.28 0.06 19.66
CA THR A 31 -1.44 -0.57 20.97
C THR A 31 -2.91 -0.64 21.32
N PHE A 32 -3.40 -1.85 21.53
CA PHE A 32 -4.78 -2.15 21.86
C PHE A 32 -4.90 -2.67 23.29
N GLU A 33 -5.93 -2.23 23.99
CA GLU A 33 -6.26 -2.71 25.32
C GLU A 33 -7.78 -2.86 25.45
N GLN A 34 -8.23 -3.98 26.01
CA GLN A 34 -9.62 -4.13 26.40
C GLN A 34 -9.87 -3.30 27.67
N ILE A 35 -10.92 -2.49 27.65
CA ILE A 35 -11.41 -1.72 28.78
C ILE A 35 -12.83 -2.16 29.12
N ALA A 36 -13.31 -1.80 30.32
CA ALA A 36 -14.62 -2.25 30.80
C ALA A 36 -15.77 -1.86 29.85
N GLU A 37 -15.77 -0.62 29.36
CA GLU A 37 -16.78 -0.10 28.44
C GLU A 37 -16.25 1.07 27.61
N GLY A 38 -16.95 1.38 26.52
CA GLY A 38 -16.67 2.56 25.70
C GLY A 38 -15.51 2.39 24.72
N LEU A 39 -15.09 3.53 24.16
CA LEU A 39 -14.05 3.62 23.14
C LEU A 39 -13.13 4.79 23.47
N ASN A 40 -11.83 4.52 23.62
CA ASN A 40 -10.79 5.53 23.73
C ASN A 40 -9.81 5.40 22.57
N ILE A 41 -9.59 6.47 21.80
CA ILE A 41 -8.64 6.47 20.69
C ILE A 41 -7.67 7.63 20.85
N THR A 42 -6.37 7.36 20.80
CA THR A 42 -5.29 8.34 20.92
C THR A 42 -4.27 8.21 19.77
N GLY A 43 -3.35 9.17 19.68
CA GLY A 43 -2.25 9.15 18.69
C GLY A 43 -2.66 9.47 17.24
N CYS A 44 -3.95 9.73 16.99
CA CYS A 44 -4.44 10.27 15.72
C CYS A 44 -5.12 11.65 15.91
N PRO A 45 -5.37 12.40 14.82
CA PRO A 45 -6.10 13.67 14.87
C PRO A 45 -7.47 13.54 15.58
N PRO A 46 -7.93 14.56 16.33
CA PRO A 46 -9.15 14.50 17.13
C PRO A 46 -10.41 14.08 16.37
N GLU A 47 -10.53 14.46 15.09
CA GLU A 47 -11.65 14.12 14.22
C GLU A 47 -11.79 12.62 13.94
N TYR A 48 -10.72 11.83 14.15
CA TYR A 48 -10.73 10.38 14.03
C TYR A 48 -10.88 9.66 15.38
N ARG A 49 -11.07 10.36 16.49
CA ARG A 49 -11.20 9.77 17.83
C ARG A 49 -12.65 9.43 18.16
N ASN A 50 -13.28 8.64 17.30
CA ASN A 50 -14.68 8.25 17.43
C ASN A 50 -14.94 6.89 16.75
N THR A 51 -16.19 6.43 16.77
CA THR A 51 -16.61 5.16 16.20
C THR A 51 -16.48 5.06 14.68
N ASN A 52 -16.19 6.17 13.97
CA ASN A 52 -15.88 6.17 12.55
C ASN A 52 -14.41 5.91 12.23
N ASN A 53 -13.53 5.81 13.23
CA ASN A 53 -12.14 5.45 13.01
C ASN A 53 -12.02 4.10 12.28
N LEU A 54 -11.18 4.06 11.25
CA LEU A 54 -11.05 2.87 10.40
C LEU A 54 -10.51 1.64 11.15
N VAL A 55 -9.58 1.84 12.10
CA VAL A 55 -9.05 0.75 12.95
C VAL A 55 -10.19 0.13 13.77
N TYR A 56 -11.02 0.99 14.39
CA TYR A 56 -12.15 0.53 15.18
C TYR A 56 -13.22 -0.16 14.33
N LYS A 57 -13.57 0.42 13.17
CA LYS A 57 -14.50 -0.20 12.23
C LYS A 57 -14.03 -1.58 11.77
N ALA A 58 -12.74 -1.72 11.47
CA ALA A 58 -12.16 -3.00 11.08
C ALA A 58 -12.18 -4.02 12.22
N PHE A 59 -11.88 -3.59 13.45
CA PHE A 59 -11.99 -4.42 14.64
C PHE A 59 -13.43 -4.92 14.87
N VAL A 60 -14.43 -4.03 14.78
CA VAL A 60 -15.85 -4.36 14.92
C VAL A 60 -16.31 -5.32 13.81
N ALA A 61 -15.91 -5.06 12.56
CA ALA A 61 -16.25 -5.91 11.43
C ALA A 61 -15.68 -7.32 11.58
N ALA A 62 -14.45 -7.45 12.08
CA ALA A 62 -13.83 -8.74 12.38
C ALA A 62 -14.55 -9.48 13.52
N CYS A 63 -14.87 -8.80 14.62
CA CYS A 63 -15.66 -9.38 15.72
C CYS A 63 -17.02 -9.90 15.23
N THR A 64 -17.72 -9.08 14.44
CA THR A 64 -19.00 -9.43 13.83
C THR A 64 -18.86 -10.66 12.92
N THR A 65 -17.85 -10.68 12.06
CA THR A 65 -17.60 -11.78 11.12
C THR A 65 -17.30 -13.09 11.83
N TRP A 66 -16.61 -13.04 12.97
CA TRP A 66 -16.24 -14.21 13.76
C TRP A 66 -17.22 -14.54 14.89
N GLY A 67 -18.35 -13.82 14.97
CA GLY A 67 -19.43 -14.12 15.93
C GLY A 67 -19.05 -13.88 17.38
N VAL A 68 -18.17 -12.92 17.66
CA VAL A 68 -17.76 -12.55 19.02
C VAL A 68 -18.25 -11.15 19.40
N ALA A 69 -18.43 -10.92 20.71
CA ALA A 69 -18.82 -9.62 21.22
C ALA A 69 -17.71 -8.57 21.00
N VAL A 70 -18.11 -7.32 20.81
CA VAL A 70 -17.17 -6.18 20.76
C VAL A 70 -16.95 -5.69 22.20
N PRO A 71 -15.75 -5.86 22.79
CA PRO A 71 -15.45 -5.31 24.12
C PRO A 71 -15.31 -3.79 24.09
N GLY A 72 -15.30 -3.16 25.26
CA GLY A 72 -14.74 -1.81 25.39
C GLY A 72 -13.28 -1.80 24.94
N LEU A 73 -12.87 -0.76 24.22
CA LEU A 73 -11.57 -0.73 23.56
C LEU A 73 -10.83 0.59 23.75
N SER A 74 -9.55 0.50 24.12
CA SER A 74 -8.59 1.60 24.05
C SER A 74 -7.59 1.31 22.93
N VAL A 75 -7.34 2.29 22.05
CA VAL A 75 -6.41 2.16 20.92
C VAL A 75 -5.50 3.38 20.86
N ASN A 76 -4.18 3.17 20.93
CA ASN A 76 -3.20 4.19 20.58
C ASN A 76 -2.64 3.92 19.18
N ILE A 77 -2.67 4.91 18.31
CA ILE A 77 -2.20 4.83 16.93
C ILE A 77 -0.94 5.69 16.79
N ASP A 78 0.18 5.09 16.39
CA ASP A 78 1.40 5.82 16.02
C ASP A 78 1.76 5.46 14.58
N SER A 79 1.44 6.33 13.62
CA SER A 79 1.57 6.03 12.19
C SER A 79 2.28 7.17 11.44
N PRO A 80 3.55 6.97 11.03
CA PRO A 80 4.22 7.88 10.12
C PRO A 80 3.75 7.74 8.66
N ILE A 81 2.93 6.72 8.35
CA ILE A 81 2.44 6.45 6.99
C ILE A 81 1.50 7.57 6.56
N PRO A 82 1.82 8.34 5.49
CA PRO A 82 1.00 9.47 5.08
C PRO A 82 -0.41 9.05 4.65
N PRO A 83 -1.48 9.58 5.29
CA PRO A 83 -2.84 9.21 4.95
C PRO A 83 -3.24 9.75 3.57
N SER A 84 -4.01 8.96 2.82
CA SER A 84 -4.51 9.34 1.48
C SER A 84 -3.39 9.80 0.53
N ARG A 85 -2.24 9.10 0.58
CA ARG A 85 -1.10 9.34 -0.30
C ARG A 85 -0.72 8.19 -1.23
N GLY A 86 -1.35 7.03 -1.09
CA GLY A 86 -1.00 5.84 -1.90
C GLY A 86 0.10 4.97 -1.30
N LEU A 87 0.39 5.12 0.00
CA LEU A 87 1.35 4.31 0.76
C LEU A 87 0.68 3.32 1.74
N GLY A 88 -0.53 2.84 1.42
CA GLY A 88 -1.15 1.76 2.19
C GLY A 88 -1.62 2.12 3.61
N SER A 89 -1.80 3.40 3.94
CA SER A 89 -2.26 3.83 5.29
C SER A 89 -3.59 3.19 5.67
N SER A 90 -4.58 3.14 4.77
CA SER A 90 -5.87 2.46 4.99
C SER A 90 -5.70 0.98 5.32
N ALA A 91 -4.96 0.26 4.46
CA ALA A 91 -4.66 -1.15 4.66
C ALA A 91 -3.96 -1.41 6.00
N ALA A 92 -2.99 -0.58 6.42
CA ALA A 92 -2.32 -0.73 7.70
C ALA A 92 -3.29 -0.61 8.89
N LEU A 93 -4.20 0.37 8.85
CA LEU A 93 -5.24 0.57 9.87
C LEU A 93 -6.21 -0.61 9.94
N ILE A 94 -6.66 -1.10 8.77
CA ILE A 94 -7.60 -2.23 8.68
C ILE A 94 -6.95 -3.50 9.20
N VAL A 95 -5.75 -3.84 8.71
CA VAL A 95 -5.01 -5.05 9.11
C VAL A 95 -4.77 -5.05 10.62
N ALA A 96 -4.38 -3.91 11.20
CA ALA A 96 -4.20 -3.80 12.65
C ALA A 96 -5.50 -4.06 13.43
N GLY A 97 -6.63 -3.46 13.00
CA GLY A 97 -7.93 -3.66 13.65
C GLY A 97 -8.42 -5.10 13.58
N VAL A 98 -8.33 -5.74 12.40
CA VAL A 98 -8.72 -7.14 12.21
C VAL A 98 -7.85 -8.09 13.03
N ALA A 99 -6.52 -7.90 13.00
CA ALA A 99 -5.59 -8.73 13.75
C ALA A 99 -5.81 -8.59 15.26
N ALA A 100 -5.97 -7.37 15.76
CA ALA A 100 -6.25 -7.11 17.18
C ALA A 100 -7.56 -7.74 17.64
N ALA A 101 -8.61 -7.73 16.80
CA ALA A 101 -9.87 -8.40 17.10
C ALA A 101 -9.68 -9.92 17.29
N SER A 102 -8.79 -10.55 16.54
CA SER A 102 -8.48 -11.96 16.74
C SER A 102 -7.79 -12.17 18.08
N ILE A 103 -6.70 -11.44 18.32
CA ILE A 103 -5.82 -11.67 19.47
C ILE A 103 -6.54 -11.36 20.78
N LEU A 104 -7.20 -10.20 20.88
CA LEU A 104 -7.87 -9.78 22.12
C LEU A 104 -9.06 -10.66 22.49
N ASN A 105 -9.73 -11.27 21.51
CA ASN A 105 -10.82 -12.22 21.77
C ASN A 105 -10.33 -13.68 21.89
N GLY A 106 -9.02 -13.90 21.98
CA GLY A 106 -8.45 -15.26 22.11
C GLY A 106 -8.68 -16.16 20.89
N LEU A 107 -8.98 -15.56 19.74
CA LEU A 107 -9.20 -16.29 18.49
C LEU A 107 -7.83 -16.62 17.86
N GLN A 108 -7.67 -17.87 17.41
CA GLN A 108 -6.47 -18.34 16.71
C GLN A 108 -6.61 -18.17 15.18
N LYS A 109 -6.99 -16.97 14.71
CA LYS A 109 -7.10 -16.70 13.27
C LYS A 109 -5.73 -16.56 12.64
N ASN A 110 -5.55 -17.21 11.50
CA ASN A 110 -4.30 -17.17 10.77
C ASN A 110 -4.25 -15.94 9.83
N LYS A 111 -3.11 -15.72 9.17
CA LYS A 111 -2.93 -14.60 8.23
C LYS A 111 -3.94 -14.60 7.08
N GLN A 112 -4.39 -15.77 6.62
CA GLN A 112 -5.40 -15.88 5.56
C GLN A 112 -6.78 -15.45 6.05
N ASP A 113 -7.18 -15.84 7.26
CA ASP A 113 -8.44 -15.37 7.87
C ASP A 113 -8.46 -13.83 8.01
N ILE A 114 -7.33 -13.25 8.43
CA ILE A 114 -7.17 -11.79 8.54
C ILE A 114 -7.27 -11.15 7.14
N LEU A 115 -6.63 -11.74 6.13
CA LEU A 115 -6.65 -11.26 4.75
C LEU A 115 -8.07 -11.21 4.17
N GLU A 116 -8.87 -12.24 4.40
CA GLU A 116 -10.24 -12.31 3.88
C GLU A 116 -11.13 -11.20 4.46
N VAL A 117 -11.08 -11.01 5.79
CA VAL A 117 -11.85 -9.94 6.45
C VAL A 117 -11.34 -8.56 6.03
N ALA A 118 -10.02 -8.35 6.04
CA ALA A 118 -9.43 -7.06 5.71
C ALA A 118 -9.68 -6.66 4.25
N THR A 119 -9.59 -7.62 3.31
CA THR A 119 -9.88 -7.37 1.89
C THR A 119 -11.35 -7.06 1.66
N LYS A 120 -12.28 -7.68 2.40
CA LYS A 120 -13.71 -7.33 2.31
C LYS A 120 -14.00 -5.89 2.71
N ILE A 121 -13.23 -5.34 3.65
CA ILE A 121 -13.35 -3.94 4.11
C ILE A 121 -12.72 -2.97 3.11
N GLU A 122 -11.50 -3.26 2.65
CA GLU A 122 -10.76 -2.39 1.71
C GLU A 122 -11.33 -2.45 0.27
N GLY A 123 -11.83 -3.62 -0.14
CA GLY A 123 -12.36 -3.91 -1.47
C GLY A 123 -11.34 -4.52 -2.44
N HIS A 124 -10.05 -4.47 -2.14
CA HIS A 124 -8.98 -5.04 -2.97
C HIS A 124 -7.80 -5.56 -2.12
N PRO A 125 -7.10 -6.62 -2.58
CA PRO A 125 -6.09 -7.31 -1.77
C PRO A 125 -4.67 -6.74 -1.92
N ASP A 126 -4.40 -5.96 -2.97
CA ASP A 126 -3.05 -5.52 -3.36
C ASP A 126 -2.25 -4.77 -2.27
N ASN A 127 -2.89 -4.00 -1.39
CA ASN A 127 -2.25 -3.35 -0.26
C ASN A 127 -2.36 -4.20 1.02
N VAL A 128 -3.44 -4.94 1.18
CA VAL A 128 -3.74 -5.72 2.39
C VAL A 128 -2.84 -6.95 2.49
N ALA A 129 -2.68 -7.68 1.39
CA ALA A 129 -1.81 -8.86 1.33
C ALA A 129 -0.37 -8.54 1.73
N PRO A 130 0.36 -7.59 1.11
CA PRO A 130 1.71 -7.27 1.55
C PRO A 130 1.74 -6.70 2.98
N ALA A 131 0.72 -5.96 3.43
CA ALA A 131 0.67 -5.49 4.82
C ALA A 131 0.61 -6.65 5.83
N ILE A 132 0.03 -7.79 5.46
CA ILE A 132 -0.08 -9.00 6.30
C ILE A 132 1.14 -9.92 6.14
N PHE A 133 1.51 -10.22 4.90
CA PHE A 133 2.49 -11.25 4.57
C PHE A 133 3.91 -10.73 4.41
N GLY A 134 4.08 -9.42 4.17
CA GLY A 134 5.35 -8.84 3.78
C GLY A 134 5.72 -9.17 2.33
N GLY A 135 6.84 -8.61 1.88
CA GLY A 135 7.41 -8.82 0.56
C GLY A 135 6.53 -8.30 -0.57
N LEU A 136 6.80 -8.79 -1.77
CA LEU A 136 5.96 -8.64 -2.95
C LEU A 136 4.88 -9.73 -2.93
N CYS A 137 3.62 -9.33 -3.07
CA CYS A 137 2.47 -10.22 -3.13
C CYS A 137 1.77 -10.10 -4.48
N VAL A 138 1.36 -11.24 -5.03
CA VAL A 138 0.49 -11.36 -6.20
C VAL A 138 -0.84 -11.91 -5.72
N SER A 139 -1.92 -11.14 -5.90
CA SER A 139 -3.22 -11.47 -5.36
C SER A 139 -4.32 -11.36 -6.40
N ILE A 140 -5.32 -12.24 -6.30
CA ILE A 140 -6.54 -12.18 -7.08
C ILE A 140 -7.76 -12.43 -6.18
N LEU A 141 -8.89 -11.87 -6.59
CA LEU A 141 -10.20 -12.12 -5.97
C LEU A 141 -11.01 -13.07 -6.85
N LYS A 142 -11.54 -14.15 -6.25
CA LYS A 142 -12.49 -15.07 -6.91
C LYS A 142 -13.72 -15.23 -6.03
N GLY A 143 -14.80 -14.53 -6.41
CA GLY A 143 -15.96 -14.38 -5.54
C GLY A 143 -15.59 -13.60 -4.29
N GLU A 144 -15.86 -14.15 -3.10
CA GLU A 144 -15.47 -13.55 -1.82
C GLU A 144 -14.08 -14.01 -1.32
N LYS A 145 -13.42 -14.94 -2.02
CA LYS A 145 -12.14 -15.51 -1.58
C LYS A 145 -10.95 -14.81 -2.22
N VAL A 146 -9.95 -14.54 -1.40
CA VAL A 146 -8.67 -13.96 -1.81
C VAL A 146 -7.64 -15.07 -1.97
N TYR A 147 -7.01 -15.13 -3.14
CA TYR A 147 -5.87 -15.99 -3.39
C TYR A 147 -4.64 -15.10 -3.48
N THR A 148 -3.63 -15.37 -2.66
CA THR A 148 -2.40 -14.58 -2.64
C THR A 148 -1.17 -15.49 -2.63
N ALA A 149 -0.10 -15.04 -3.27
CA ALA A 149 1.19 -15.71 -3.27
C ALA A 149 2.30 -14.67 -3.07
N SER A 150 3.31 -15.04 -2.28
CA SER A 150 4.56 -14.28 -2.18
C SER A 150 5.35 -14.47 -3.48
N ALA A 151 5.88 -13.39 -4.02
CA ALA A 151 6.78 -13.39 -5.17
C ALA A 151 8.17 -12.92 -4.76
N PRO A 152 9.24 -13.48 -5.34
CA PRO A 152 10.59 -13.02 -5.10
C PRO A 152 10.78 -11.59 -5.61
N ILE A 153 11.55 -10.81 -4.86
CA ILE A 153 12.05 -9.50 -5.24
C ILE A 153 13.49 -9.41 -4.75
N THR A 154 14.40 -8.97 -5.62
CA THR A 154 15.81 -8.79 -5.30
C THR A 154 16.02 -7.65 -4.30
N ASP A 155 17.04 -7.76 -3.44
CA ASP A 155 17.46 -6.68 -2.55
C ASP A 155 18.23 -5.57 -3.29
N SER A 156 18.59 -5.79 -4.57
CA SER A 156 19.26 -4.77 -5.38
C SER A 156 18.33 -3.64 -5.82
N ILE A 157 17.01 -3.84 -5.75
CA ILE A 157 16.00 -2.83 -6.08
C ILE A 157 15.58 -2.12 -4.79
N ARG A 158 15.65 -0.80 -4.81
CA ARG A 158 15.19 0.10 -3.74
C ARG A 158 14.09 1.01 -4.25
N PHE A 159 13.35 1.62 -3.34
CA PHE A 159 12.20 2.47 -3.64
C PHE A 159 12.43 3.88 -3.14
N LEU A 160 12.17 4.87 -3.99
CA LEU A 160 12.11 6.28 -3.61
C LEU A 160 10.69 6.75 -3.81
N ALA A 161 9.96 6.95 -2.71
CA ALA A 161 8.62 7.51 -2.74
C ALA A 161 8.70 9.04 -2.79
N LEU A 162 8.02 9.62 -3.79
CA LEU A 162 7.85 11.05 -3.96
C LEU A 162 6.45 11.41 -3.45
N VAL A 163 6.37 11.91 -2.22
CA VAL A 163 5.10 12.16 -1.52
C VAL A 163 4.78 13.66 -1.56
N PRO A 164 3.69 14.09 -2.21
CA PRO A 164 3.33 15.50 -2.24
C PRO A 164 2.62 15.95 -0.96
N ASP A 165 2.41 17.25 -0.79
CA ASP A 165 1.63 17.83 0.33
C ASP A 165 0.11 17.87 0.10
N PHE A 166 -0.39 17.40 -1.05
CA PHE A 166 -1.83 17.34 -1.37
C PHE A 166 -2.39 15.91 -1.48
N ALA A 167 -3.67 15.74 -1.13
CA ALA A 167 -4.35 14.44 -1.16
C ALA A 167 -5.09 14.16 -2.46
N LEU A 168 -5.18 12.88 -2.81
CA LEU A 168 -6.05 12.37 -3.86
C LEU A 168 -6.85 11.20 -3.27
N SER A 169 -8.18 11.30 -3.26
CA SER A 169 -9.02 10.22 -2.75
C SER A 169 -9.02 9.03 -3.73
N THR A 170 -9.00 7.81 -3.18
CA THR A 170 -9.08 6.56 -3.97
C THR A 170 -10.33 6.54 -4.86
N GLN A 171 -11.46 7.05 -4.36
CA GLN A 171 -12.70 7.15 -5.12
C GLN A 171 -12.54 8.03 -6.37
N LYS A 172 -11.95 9.24 -6.23
CA LYS A 172 -11.71 10.13 -7.37
C LYS A 172 -10.72 9.52 -8.37
N SER A 173 -9.70 8.82 -7.88
CA SER A 173 -8.71 8.13 -8.69
C SER A 173 -9.25 6.90 -9.42
N ARG A 174 -10.26 6.20 -8.86
CA ARG A 174 -10.98 5.10 -9.53
C ARG A 174 -12.01 5.61 -10.54
N ALA A 175 -12.67 6.74 -10.27
CA ALA A 175 -13.74 7.27 -11.12
C ALA A 175 -13.28 7.74 -12.53
N VAL A 176 -11.98 7.92 -12.76
CA VAL A 176 -11.44 8.31 -14.08
C VAL A 176 -11.10 7.11 -14.97
N LEU A 177 -11.21 5.89 -14.46
CA LEU A 177 -10.89 4.68 -15.21
C LEU A 177 -12.02 4.33 -16.19
N PRO A 178 -11.70 3.87 -17.41
CA PRO A 178 -12.73 3.44 -18.35
C PRO A 178 -13.35 2.12 -17.92
N ASP A 179 -14.63 1.91 -18.24
CA ASP A 179 -15.32 0.64 -17.98
C ASP A 179 -14.84 -0.49 -18.90
N THR A 180 -14.29 -0.16 -20.06
CA THR A 180 -13.81 -1.11 -21.06
C THR A 180 -12.45 -0.70 -21.60
N ILE A 181 -11.60 -1.69 -21.85
CA ILE A 181 -10.31 -1.53 -22.50
C ILE A 181 -10.30 -2.20 -23.88
N THR A 182 -9.39 -1.78 -24.75
CA THR A 182 -9.18 -2.48 -26.01
C THR A 182 -8.50 -3.83 -25.73
N ARG A 183 -8.71 -4.81 -26.62
CA ARG A 183 -7.96 -6.08 -26.59
C ARG A 183 -6.45 -5.84 -26.62
N GLN A 184 -6.01 -4.85 -27.39
CA GLN A 184 -4.60 -4.51 -27.52
C GLN A 184 -4.02 -4.01 -26.19
N ASP A 185 -4.70 -3.13 -25.48
CA ASP A 185 -4.28 -2.66 -24.16
C ASP A 185 -4.30 -3.78 -23.11
N GLY A 186 -5.29 -4.68 -23.19
CA GLY A 186 -5.35 -5.86 -22.33
C GLY A 186 -4.15 -6.78 -22.52
N VAL A 187 -3.81 -7.13 -23.77
CA VAL A 187 -2.62 -7.96 -24.09
C VAL A 187 -1.34 -7.25 -23.68
N TYR A 188 -1.24 -5.95 -23.96
CA TYR A 188 -0.09 -5.13 -23.57
C TYR A 188 0.14 -5.22 -22.05
N ASN A 189 -0.90 -4.97 -21.27
CA ASN A 189 -0.77 -4.91 -19.82
C ASN A 189 -0.47 -6.28 -19.19
N VAL A 190 -1.06 -7.36 -19.71
CA VAL A 190 -0.75 -8.73 -19.26
C VAL A 190 0.72 -9.06 -19.52
N GLY A 191 1.24 -8.74 -20.72
CA GLY A 191 2.65 -8.97 -21.05
C GLY A 191 3.59 -8.18 -20.15
N HIS A 192 3.28 -6.91 -19.90
CA HIS A 192 4.05 -6.04 -19.02
C HIS A 192 4.04 -6.50 -17.56
N ALA A 193 2.89 -6.91 -17.01
CA ALA A 193 2.79 -7.43 -15.66
C ALA A 193 3.57 -8.75 -15.48
N ALA A 194 3.52 -9.66 -16.46
CA ALA A 194 4.27 -10.90 -16.42
C ALA A 194 5.78 -10.64 -16.46
N LEU A 195 6.24 -9.73 -17.33
CA LEU A 195 7.65 -9.37 -17.43
C LEU A 195 8.14 -8.63 -16.19
N LEU A 196 7.29 -7.81 -15.58
CA LEU A 196 7.60 -7.07 -14.35
C LEU A 196 7.97 -8.01 -13.20
N LEU A 197 7.22 -9.09 -12.99
CA LEU A 197 7.55 -10.07 -11.96
C LEU A 197 8.96 -10.65 -12.17
N ARG A 198 9.31 -10.96 -13.42
CA ARG A 198 10.64 -11.46 -13.74
C ARG A 198 11.72 -10.40 -13.50
N ALA A 199 11.47 -9.15 -13.87
CA ALA A 199 12.41 -8.05 -13.67
C ALA A 199 12.64 -7.74 -12.17
N LEU A 200 11.59 -7.78 -11.35
CA LEU A 200 11.68 -7.59 -9.90
C LEU A 200 12.42 -8.75 -9.23
N GLU A 201 12.25 -9.98 -9.73
CA GLU A 201 12.98 -11.16 -9.26
C GLU A 201 14.48 -11.06 -9.60
N THR A 202 14.83 -10.75 -10.84
CA THR A 202 16.23 -10.79 -11.31
C THR A 202 17.02 -9.52 -11.04
N GLY A 203 16.34 -8.38 -10.84
CA GLY A 203 16.99 -7.07 -10.77
C GLY A 203 17.49 -6.52 -12.10
N GLU A 204 17.04 -7.08 -13.22
CA GLU A 204 17.49 -6.63 -14.54
C GLU A 204 16.85 -5.29 -14.92
N CYS A 205 17.59 -4.20 -14.71
CA CYS A 205 17.08 -2.83 -14.86
C CYS A 205 16.47 -2.53 -16.25
N ALA A 206 17.05 -3.09 -17.32
CA ALA A 206 16.52 -2.91 -18.67
C ALA A 206 15.12 -3.54 -18.83
N LEU A 207 14.91 -4.74 -18.27
CA LEU A 207 13.59 -5.37 -18.25
C LEU A 207 12.63 -4.61 -17.34
N LEU A 208 13.10 -4.11 -16.19
CA LEU A 208 12.26 -3.35 -15.26
C LEU A 208 11.70 -2.08 -15.91
N SER A 209 12.57 -1.33 -16.60
CA SER A 209 12.20 -0.11 -17.31
C SER A 209 11.18 -0.37 -18.40
N LEU A 210 11.37 -1.45 -19.17
CA LEU A 210 10.42 -1.88 -20.19
C LEU A 210 9.08 -2.29 -19.56
N ALA A 211 9.12 -3.14 -18.53
CA ALA A 211 7.94 -3.76 -17.94
C ALA A 211 7.03 -2.75 -17.21
N MET A 212 7.57 -1.66 -16.66
CA MET A 212 6.81 -0.71 -15.82
C MET A 212 5.69 0.07 -16.56
N SER A 213 5.60 -0.03 -17.88
CA SER A 213 4.57 0.65 -18.66
C SER A 213 3.18 0.06 -18.41
N ASP A 214 2.18 0.94 -18.25
CA ASP A 214 0.79 0.58 -17.95
C ASP A 214 -0.18 1.25 -18.92
N LYS A 215 -1.26 0.54 -19.25
CA LYS A 215 -2.37 1.04 -20.06
C LYS A 215 -3.71 1.03 -19.34
N LEU A 216 -3.78 0.48 -18.12
CA LEU A 216 -5.06 0.30 -17.43
C LEU A 216 -5.44 1.45 -16.52
N HIS A 217 -4.48 2.11 -15.85
CA HIS A 217 -4.81 3.09 -14.81
C HIS A 217 -3.93 4.34 -14.81
N GLN A 218 -2.63 4.23 -15.05
CA GLN A 218 -1.70 5.34 -15.01
C GLN A 218 -2.02 6.43 -16.05
N PRO A 219 -2.34 6.12 -17.33
CA PRO A 219 -2.68 7.15 -18.31
C PRO A 219 -3.87 8.03 -17.90
N TYR A 220 -4.82 7.45 -17.17
CA TYR A 220 -6.03 8.12 -16.70
C TYR A 220 -5.83 8.87 -15.39
N ARG A 221 -4.94 8.38 -14.51
CA ARG A 221 -4.69 8.94 -13.18
C ARG A 221 -3.59 10.00 -13.15
N PHE A 222 -2.57 9.91 -13.98
CA PHE A 222 -1.47 10.88 -14.03
C PHE A 222 -1.96 12.34 -14.22
N PRO A 223 -2.97 12.62 -15.07
CA PRO A 223 -3.51 13.97 -15.22
C PRO A 223 -4.14 14.55 -13.94
N LEU A 224 -4.54 13.72 -12.97
CA LEU A 224 -5.10 14.19 -11.69
C LEU A 224 -4.04 14.75 -10.74
N ILE A 225 -2.76 14.48 -11.00
CA ILE A 225 -1.65 14.79 -10.10
C ILE A 225 -0.86 15.96 -10.67
N LYS A 226 -0.83 17.07 -9.92
CA LYS A 226 -0.09 18.26 -10.31
C LYS A 226 1.40 17.91 -10.48
N GLY A 227 1.99 18.32 -11.60
CA GLY A 227 3.42 18.10 -11.87
C GLY A 227 3.76 16.70 -12.40
N SER A 228 2.78 15.80 -12.61
CA SER A 228 3.03 14.41 -13.03
C SER A 228 3.93 14.26 -14.26
N LYS A 229 3.68 15.03 -15.33
CA LYS A 229 4.48 15.01 -16.56
C LYS A 229 5.94 15.37 -16.29
N GLU A 230 6.15 16.41 -15.49
CA GLU A 230 7.47 16.95 -15.20
C GLU A 230 8.26 16.01 -14.28
N ILE A 231 7.61 15.46 -13.25
CA ILE A 231 8.23 14.48 -12.35
C ILE A 231 8.58 13.19 -13.11
N THR A 232 7.73 12.74 -14.02
CA THR A 232 8.01 11.57 -14.87
C THR A 232 9.26 11.81 -15.72
N ARG A 233 9.37 13.01 -16.32
CA ARG A 233 10.53 13.42 -17.12
C ARG A 233 11.80 13.42 -16.27
N ILE A 234 11.76 14.08 -15.11
CA ILE A 234 12.89 14.16 -14.19
C ILE A 234 13.32 12.77 -13.72
N ALA A 235 12.39 11.93 -13.28
CA ALA A 235 12.72 10.58 -12.80
C ALA A 235 13.46 9.78 -13.88
N LYS A 236 13.01 9.87 -15.14
CA LYS A 236 13.68 9.22 -16.28
C LYS A 236 15.06 9.80 -16.55
N GLU A 237 15.20 11.13 -16.56
CA GLU A 237 16.48 11.81 -16.81
C GLU A 237 17.51 11.57 -15.72
N GLN A 238 17.06 11.40 -14.46
CA GLN A 238 17.94 11.06 -13.35
C GLN A 238 18.28 9.56 -13.25
N GLY A 239 17.73 8.73 -14.15
CA GLY A 239 18.07 7.32 -14.28
C GLY A 239 17.25 6.37 -13.40
N ALA A 240 15.96 6.64 -13.17
CA ALA A 240 15.08 5.68 -12.51
C ALA A 240 14.95 4.39 -13.36
N ASP A 241 15.15 3.23 -12.74
CA ASP A 241 14.98 1.93 -13.41
C ASP A 241 13.51 1.61 -13.66
N GLY A 242 12.63 2.13 -12.80
CA GLY A 242 11.18 2.08 -12.99
C GLY A 242 10.52 3.31 -12.37
N PHE A 243 9.41 3.74 -12.96
CA PHE A 243 8.61 4.85 -12.46
C PHE A 243 7.13 4.51 -12.56
N CYS A 244 6.42 4.58 -11.44
CA CYS A 244 5.00 4.28 -11.40
C CYS A 244 4.25 5.11 -10.35
N LEU A 245 2.93 5.04 -10.40
CA LEU A 245 2.08 5.53 -9.33
C LEU A 245 2.06 4.54 -8.17
N SER A 246 2.27 5.02 -6.93
CA SER A 246 2.08 4.18 -5.75
C SER A 246 0.58 4.03 -5.46
N GLY A 247 0.04 2.84 -5.75
CA GLY A 247 -1.40 2.58 -5.60
C GLY A 247 -2.26 3.52 -6.45
N ALA A 248 -3.18 4.24 -5.81
CA ALA A 248 -4.06 5.23 -6.45
C ALA A 248 -3.46 6.65 -6.50
N GLY A 249 -2.25 6.85 -5.97
CA GLY A 249 -1.61 8.16 -5.88
C GLY A 249 -2.01 8.98 -4.63
N PRO A 250 -1.53 10.24 -4.55
CA PRO A 250 -0.73 10.95 -5.54
C PRO A 250 0.79 10.74 -5.42
N THR A 251 1.26 9.85 -4.54
CA THR A 251 2.67 9.48 -4.47
C THR A 251 3.13 8.79 -5.75
N PHE A 252 4.27 9.24 -6.28
CA PHE A 252 5.02 8.50 -7.29
C PHE A 252 6.09 7.64 -6.64
N LEU A 253 6.40 6.52 -7.28
CA LEU A 253 7.41 5.57 -6.82
C LEU A 253 8.46 5.40 -7.90
N CYS A 254 9.70 5.76 -7.58
CA CYS A 254 10.85 5.42 -8.39
C CYS A 254 11.46 4.11 -7.86
N LEU A 255 11.69 3.15 -8.74
CA LEU A 255 12.52 2.00 -8.46
C LEU A 255 13.94 2.30 -8.95
N TYR A 256 14.94 2.01 -8.13
CA TYR A 256 16.32 2.35 -8.44
C TYR A 256 17.32 1.34 -7.84
N HIS A 257 18.45 1.16 -8.53
CA HIS A 257 19.59 0.36 -8.07
C HIS A 257 20.80 1.23 -7.66
N GLU A 258 21.01 2.38 -8.31
CA GLU A 258 22.16 3.26 -8.05
C GLU A 258 22.07 3.97 -6.69
N LYS A 259 23.14 3.93 -5.90
CA LYS A 259 23.14 4.47 -4.54
C LYS A 259 22.98 6.00 -4.46
N ASP A 260 23.41 6.73 -5.48
CA ASP A 260 23.37 8.20 -5.54
C ASP A 260 22.11 8.74 -6.23
N PHE A 261 21.22 7.88 -6.72
CA PHE A 261 19.95 8.26 -7.35
C PHE A 261 19.08 9.16 -6.46
N PRO A 262 18.86 8.87 -5.16
CA PRO A 262 18.06 9.73 -4.28
C PRO A 262 18.58 11.16 -4.19
N GLN A 263 19.89 11.36 -4.17
CA GLN A 263 20.53 12.67 -4.08
C GLN A 263 20.36 13.45 -5.39
N ARG A 264 20.52 12.77 -6.54
CA ARG A 264 20.26 13.37 -7.86
C ARG A 264 18.79 13.78 -8.00
N MET A 265 17.87 12.91 -7.59
CA MET A 265 16.44 13.19 -7.59
C MET A 265 16.10 14.36 -6.66
N ALA A 266 16.64 14.38 -5.45
CA ALA A 266 16.42 15.48 -4.50
C ALA A 266 16.85 16.83 -5.06
N LYS A 267 18.01 16.89 -5.72
CA LYS A 267 18.50 18.11 -6.37
C LYS A 267 17.57 18.55 -7.52
N ALA A 268 17.16 17.63 -8.38
CA ALA A 268 16.28 17.95 -9.52
C ALA A 268 14.86 18.37 -9.08
N MET A 269 14.38 17.84 -7.96
CA MET A 269 13.05 18.17 -7.42
C MET A 269 12.97 19.53 -6.72
N GLN A 270 14.09 20.20 -6.43
CA GLN A 270 14.09 21.54 -5.81
C GLN A 270 13.38 22.60 -6.65
N GLU A 271 13.35 22.41 -7.97
CA GLU A 271 12.73 23.33 -8.94
C GLU A 271 11.22 23.07 -9.12
N ILE A 272 10.67 22.03 -8.46
CA ILE A 272 9.30 21.57 -8.64
C ILE A 272 8.40 22.06 -7.52
N SER A 273 7.30 22.75 -7.90
CA SER A 273 6.24 23.14 -6.96
C SER A 273 5.49 21.91 -6.40
N GLY A 274 5.04 21.99 -5.14
CA GLY A 274 4.19 20.96 -4.51
C GLY A 274 4.81 20.24 -3.31
N ASN A 275 5.88 20.80 -2.73
CA ASN A 275 6.50 20.36 -1.47
C ASN A 275 6.63 18.83 -1.39
N TRP A 276 7.35 18.25 -2.36
CA TRP A 276 7.51 16.81 -2.46
C TRP A 276 8.52 16.32 -1.44
N GLN A 277 8.07 15.48 -0.52
CA GLN A 277 8.94 14.75 0.39
C GLN A 277 9.47 13.49 -0.32
N LEU A 278 10.78 13.32 -0.28
CA LEU A 278 11.45 12.13 -0.79
C LEU A 278 11.70 11.17 0.37
N MET A 279 11.25 9.93 0.22
CA MET A 279 11.41 8.88 1.23
C MET A 279 12.09 7.67 0.59
N GLU A 280 13.31 7.37 1.02
CA GLU A 280 14.00 6.12 0.68
C GLU A 280 13.36 4.98 1.48
N LEU A 281 12.95 3.93 0.78
CA LEU A 281 12.22 2.79 1.31
C LEU A 281 12.79 1.49 0.72
N GLU A 282 12.70 0.44 1.52
CA GLU A 282 13.10 -0.93 1.14
C GLU A 282 11.94 -1.90 1.36
N VAL A 283 12.06 -3.10 0.80
CA VAL A 283 11.08 -4.16 1.00
C VAL A 283 11.05 -4.58 2.46
N ASP A 284 9.91 -4.46 3.13
CA ASP A 284 9.69 -5.19 4.38
C ASP A 284 9.28 -6.62 4.05
N ARG A 285 9.97 -7.62 4.61
CA ARG A 285 9.70 -9.05 4.35
C ARG A 285 8.85 -9.72 5.44
N ASN A 286 8.46 -8.99 6.48
CA ASN A 286 7.81 -9.58 7.66
C ASN A 286 6.28 -9.42 7.62
N GLY A 287 5.80 -8.29 7.09
CA GLY A 287 4.40 -7.89 7.17
C GLY A 287 3.98 -7.56 8.61
N LEU A 288 2.70 -7.80 8.89
CA LEU A 288 2.10 -7.70 10.21
C LEU A 288 2.93 -8.47 11.24
N THR A 289 3.41 -7.75 12.26
CA THR A 289 4.24 -8.28 13.34
C THR A 289 3.57 -8.00 14.69
N LEU A 290 3.46 -9.02 15.54
CA LEU A 290 3.12 -8.87 16.95
C LEU A 290 4.37 -8.45 17.73
N LEU A 291 4.29 -7.37 18.51
CA LEU A 291 5.41 -6.82 19.29
C LEU A 291 5.33 -7.23 20.77
N SER A 292 4.13 -7.19 21.36
CA SER A 292 3.84 -7.59 22.73
C SER A 292 2.37 -7.91 22.94
#